data_AF-A0A4Q5A2X9-F1
#
_entry.id   AF-A0A4Q5A2X9-F1
#
_cell.length_a   1.000
_cell.length_b   1.000
_cell.length_c   1.000
_cell.angle_alpha   90.00
_cell.angle_beta   90.00
_cell.angle_gamma   90.00
#
_symmetry.space_group_name_H-M   'P 1'
#
loop_
_entity.id
_entity.type
_entity.pdbx_description
1 polymer ?
#
loop_
_entity_poly.entity_id
_entity_poly.type
_entity_poly.pdbx_seq_one_letter_code
_entity_poly.pdbx_strand_id
1 'polypeptide(L)' 'MWDKVDGMSAHHGRAGWRFTINGEPVSEGAYKRKYIAALEHELDEAHAKLAAIYDVL' A
#
# COMPACT_ATOMS: atom_id res chain seq x y z
N MET A 1 -7.71 -2.11 -6.79
CA MET A 1 -7.30 -2.84 -5.55
C MET A 1 -5.85 -2.54 -5.20
N TRP A 2 -4.94 -2.40 -6.17
CA TRP A 2 -3.51 -2.20 -5.94
C TRP A 2 -3.06 -0.75 -6.11
N ASP A 3 -3.97 0.20 -5.96
CA ASP A 3 -3.84 1.62 -6.32
C ASP A 3 -4.10 2.54 -5.11
N LYS A 4 -4.04 1.98 -3.89
CA LYS A 4 -4.30 2.72 -2.64
C LYS A 4 -3.05 3.35 -2.02
N VAL A 5 -1.87 2.92 -2.44
CA VAL A 5 -0.59 3.42 -1.92
C VAL A 5 0.01 4.36 -2.96
N ASP A 6 0.31 5.59 -2.56
CA ASP A 6 0.88 6.59 -3.46
C ASP A 6 2.20 6.11 -4.08
N GLY A 7 2.41 6.47 -5.34
CA GLY A 7 3.55 6.02 -6.14
C GLY A 7 3.54 4.54 -6.52
N MET A 8 2.61 3.71 -6.05
CA MET A 8 2.51 2.30 -6.43
C MET A 8 1.41 2.08 -7.46
N SER A 9 1.74 1.37 -8.55
CA SER A 9 0.73 0.97 -9.53
C SER A 9 0.91 -0.45 -10.03
N ALA A 10 -0.21 -1.14 -10.24
CA ALA A 10 -0.26 -2.45 -10.86
C ALA A 10 -1.22 -2.41 -12.05
N HIS A 11 -0.73 -2.83 -13.21
CA HIS A 11 -1.49 -2.86 -14.46
C HIS A 11 -1.56 -4.29 -15.01
N HIS A 12 -2.76 -4.78 -15.25
CA HIS A 12 -2.98 -6.06 -15.92
C HIS A 12 -3.18 -5.86 -17.42
N GLY A 13 -2.35 -6.51 -18.25
CA GLY A 13 -2.47 -6.46 -19.70
C GLY A 13 -2.45 -7.86 -20.31
N ARG A 14 -2.33 -7.92 -21.64
CA ARG A 14 -2.28 -9.18 -22.40
C ARG A 14 -1.10 -10.09 -22.02
N ALA A 15 0.00 -9.50 -21.56
CA ALA A 15 1.22 -10.19 -21.12
C ALA A 15 1.24 -10.49 -19.61
N GLY A 16 0.12 -10.30 -18.90
CA GLY A 16 0.01 -10.48 -17.46
C GLY A 16 0.16 -9.18 -16.67
N TRP A 17 0.55 -9.32 -15.39
CA TRP A 17 0.68 -8.20 -14.47
C TRP A 17 2.02 -7.48 -14.62
N ARG A 18 1.96 -6.15 -14.59
CA ARG A 18 3.13 -5.26 -14.48
C ARG A 18 2.98 -4.40 -13.23
N PHE A 19 4.05 -4.33 -12.45
CA PHE A 19 4.09 -3.62 -11.18
C PHE A 19 5.14 -2.52 -11.25
N THR A 20 4.79 -1.33 -10.80
CA THR A 20 5.73 -0.21 -10.71
C THR A 20 5.63 0.49 -9.37
N ILE A 21 6.77 1.00 -8.89
CA ILE A 21 6.87 1.82 -7.68
C ILE A 21 7.66 3.07 -8.07
N ASN A 22 7.07 4.26 -7.88
CA ASN A 22 7.65 5.54 -8.25
C ASN A 22 8.11 5.61 -9.72
N GLY A 23 7.35 4.96 -10.61
CA GLY A 23 7.67 4.87 -12.04
C GLY A 23 8.67 3.78 -12.41
N GLU A 24 9.31 3.10 -11.44
CA GLU A 24 10.26 2.02 -11.71
C GLU A 24 9.57 0.65 -11.74
N PRO A 25 9.86 -0.22 -12.73
CA PRO A 25 9.32 -1.57 -12.77
C PRO A 25 9.95 -2.45 -11.70
N VAL A 26 9.10 -3.18 -10.97
CA VAL A 26 9.52 -4.10 -9.90
C VAL A 26 8.90 -5.48 -10.09
N SER A 27 9.46 -6.48 -9.41
CA SER A 27 8.84 -7.80 -9.34
C SER A 27 7.57 -7.78 -8.49
N GLU A 28 6.63 -8.69 -8.78
CA GLU A 28 5.39 -8.85 -8.00
C GLU A 28 5.64 -9.05 -6.51
N GLY A 29 6.63 -9.86 -6.15
CA GLY A 29 6.98 -10.11 -4.75
C GLY A 29 7.49 -8.86 -4.02
N ALA A 30 8.33 -8.05 -4.69
CA ALA A 30 8.78 -6.79 -4.13
C ALA A 30 7.63 -5.78 -3.99
N TYR A 31 6.74 -5.74 -5.00
CA TYR A 31 5.54 -4.90 -4.97
C TYR A 31 4.64 -5.23 -3.77
N LYS A 32 4.20 -6.49 -3.65
CA LYS A 32 3.25 -6.90 -2.61
C LYS A 32 3.80 -6.67 -1.21
N ARG A 33 5.09 -6.93 -0.96
CA ARG A 33 5.71 -6.67 0.36
C ARG A 33 5.67 -5.18 0.72
N LYS A 34 6.06 -4.30 -0.20
CA LYS A 34 6.02 -2.86 0.04
C LYS A 34 4.59 -2.35 0.20
N TYR A 35 3.67 -2.89 -0.58
CA TYR A 35 2.25 -2.54 -0.51
C TYR A 35 1.63 -2.91 0.83
N ILE A 36 1.89 -4.13 1.32
CA ILE A 36 1.41 -4.59 2.64
C ILE A 36 1.98 -3.72 3.75
N ALA A 37 3.29 -3.47 3.74
CA ALA A 37 3.93 -2.63 4.76
C ALA A 37 3.34 -1.20 4.80
N ALA A 38 2.98 -0.63 3.65
CA ALA A 38 2.33 0.68 3.59
C ALA A 38 0.91 0.65 4.20
N LEU A 39 0.14 -0.41 3.94
CA LEU A 39 -1.19 -0.56 4.52
C LEU A 39 -1.15 -0.81 6.03
N GLU A 40 -0.18 -1.59 6.51
CA GLU A 40 0.02 -1.82 7.95
C GLU A 40 0.36 -0.51 8.66
N HIS A 41 1.18 0.34 8.06
CA HIS A 41 1.50 1.65 8.60
C HIS A 41 0.26 2.57 8.68
N GLU A 42 -0.54 2.65 7.61
CA GLU A 42 -1.78 3.43 7.61
C GLU A 42 -2.76 2.93 8.67
N LEU A 43 -2.85 1.61 8.87
CA LEU A 43 -3.69 0.99 9.88
C LEU A 43 -3.22 1.35 11.30
N ASP A 44 -1.91 1.31 11.55
CA ASP A 44 -1.33 1.70 12.83
C ASP A 44 -1.62 3.18 13.15
N GLU A 45 -1.50 4.07 12.17
CA GLU A 45 -1.87 5.48 12.34
C GLU A 45 -3.35 5.66 12.65
N ALA A 46 -4.23 4.90 11.97
CA ALA A 46 -5.66 4.95 12.21
C ALA A 46 -6.00 4.46 13.63
N HIS A 47 -5.37 3.38 14.09
CA HIS A 47 -5.51 2.90 15.46
C HIS A 47 -5.00 3.90 16.49
N ALA A 48 -3.86 4.56 16.24
CA ALA A 48 -3.34 5.59 17.13
C ALA A 48 -4.30 6.80 17.25
N LYS A 49 -4.87 7.25 16.13
CA LYS A 49 -5.89 8.32 16.12
C LYS A 49 -7.14 7.90 16.89
N LEU A 50 -7.59 6.66 16.71
CA LEU A 50 -8.76 6.13 17.41
C LEU A 50 -8.53 6.05 18.93
N ALA A 51 -7.37 5.55 19.35
CA ALA A 51 -6.99 5.50 20.76
C ALA A 51 -7.00 6.90 21.40
N ALA A 52 -6.43 7.90 20.72
CA ALA A 52 -6.43 9.28 21.20
C ALA A 52 -7.84 9.88 21.34
N ILE A 53 -8.80 9.47 20.50
CA ILE A 53 -10.21 9.89 20.64
C ILE A 53 -10.82 9.25 21.89
N TYR A 54 -10.57 7.96 22.12
CA TYR A 54 -11.10 7.25 23.29
C TYR A 54 -10.49 7.72 24.61
N ASP A 55 -9.22 8.13 24.62
CA ASP A 55 -8.57 8.66 25.84
C ASP A 55 -9.15 10.01 26.29
N VAL A 56 -9.86 10.73 25.42
CA VAL A 56 -10.50 12.03 25.72
C VAL A 56 -11.96 11.87 26.20
N LEU A 57 -12.56 10.68 26.05
CA LEU A 57 -13.94 10.36 26.46
C LEU A 57 -14.00 9.80 27.88
#